data_AF-A0A2T0N2R8-F1
#
_entry.id   AF-A0A2T0N2R8-F1
#
_cell.length_a   1.000
_cell.length_b   1.000
_cell.length_c   1.000
_cell.angle_alpha   90.00
_cell.angle_beta   90.00
_cell.angle_gamma   90.00
#
_symmetry.space_group_name_H-M   'P 1'
#
loop_
_entity.id
_entity.type
_entity.pdbx_description
1 polymer ?
#
loop_
_entity_poly.entity_id
_entity_poly.type
_entity_poly.pdbx_seq_one_letter_code
_entity_poly.pdbx_strand_id
1 'polypeptide(L)' 'MSPIRHEIVIDASPEHIWDVLRDVGAVHERLLPGRVAGTRLEGDQRFLTFPDGHVLRELIVAIDDESRRLA' A
#
# COMPACT_ATOMS: atom_id res chain seq x y z
N MET A 1 -19.78 -10.50 7.27
CA MET A 1 -18.92 -9.90 6.24
C MET A 1 -19.73 -9.78 4.95
N SER A 2 -19.73 -8.62 4.31
CA SER A 2 -20.30 -8.44 2.97
C SER A 2 -19.16 -8.01 2.04
N PRO A 3 -18.78 -8.81 1.04
CA PRO A 3 -17.67 -8.45 0.16
C PRO A 3 -18.08 -7.34 -0.80
N ILE A 4 -17.14 -6.45 -1.12
CA ILE A 4 -17.27 -5.45 -2.19
C ILE A 4 -16.16 -5.75 -3.20
N ARG A 5 -16.51 -5.82 -4.48
CA ARG A 5 -15.57 -6.01 -5.59
C ARG A 5 -15.66 -4.82 -6.53
N HIS A 6 -14.52 -4.21 -6.81
CA HIS A 6 -14.39 -3.10 -7.73
C HIS A 6 -13.18 -3.32 -8.64
N GLU A 7 -13.33 -3.03 -9.92
CA GLU A 7 -12.27 -3.23 -10.92
C GLU A 7 -12.16 -1.99 -11.79
N ILE A 8 -10.92 -1.59 -12.04
CA ILE A 8 -10.56 -0.47 -12.90
C ILE A 8 -9.38 -0.87 -13.78
N VAL A 9 -9.30 -0.29 -14.97
CA VAL A 9 -8.14 -0.44 -15.85
C VAL A 9 -7.14 0.66 -15.54
N ILE A 10 -5.88 0.28 -15.33
CA ILE A 10 -4.76 1.21 -15.16
C ILE A 10 -3.87 1.06 -16.39
N ASP A 11 -3.58 2.17 -17.07
CA ASP A 11 -2.69 2.20 -18.23
C ASP A 11 -1.21 2.18 -17.79
N ALA A 12 -0.80 1.05 -17.24
CA ALA A 12 0.57 0.78 -16.82
C ALA A 12 0.83 -0.72 -16.84
N SER A 13 2.09 -1.11 -17.04
CA SER A 13 2.47 -2.52 -16.97
C SER A 13 2.21 -3.06 -15.55
N PRO A 14 1.63 -4.26 -15.40
CA PRO A 14 1.34 -4.79 -14.07
C PRO A 14 2.62 -5.14 -13.28
N GLU A 15 3.79 -5.27 -13.93
CA GLU A 15 5.10 -5.37 -13.28
C GLU A 15 5.46 -4.07 -12.55
N HIS A 16 5.31 -2.93 -13.23
CA HIS A 16 5.57 -1.62 -12.63
C HIS A 16 4.62 -1.33 -11.46
N ILE A 17 3.33 -1.61 -11.64
CA ILE A 17 2.34 -1.41 -10.57
C ILE A 17 2.67 -2.29 -9.37
N TRP A 18 2.99 -3.57 -9.60
CA TRP A 18 3.32 -4.48 -8.51
C TRP A 18 4.61 -4.08 -7.79
N ASP A 19 5.64 -3.66 -8.51
CA ASP A 19 6.89 -3.17 -7.91
C ASP A 19 6.67 -1.99 -6.94
N VAL A 20 5.70 -1.12 -7.25
CA VAL A 20 5.29 -0.02 -6.35
C VAL A 20 4.44 -0.53 -5.18
N LEU A 21 3.48 -1.42 -5.42
CA LEU A 21 2.54 -1.88 -4.38
C LEU A 21 3.18 -2.81 -3.34
N ARG A 22 4.12 -3.66 -3.76
CA ARG A 22 4.82 -4.60 -2.86
C ARG A 22 5.79 -3.89 -1.90
N ASP A 23 6.25 -2.70 -2.27
CA ASP A 23 7.10 -1.86 -1.43
C ASP A 23 6.26 -1.06 -0.42
N VAL A 24 5.71 -1.78 0.55
CA VAL A 24 4.78 -1.22 1.54
C VAL A 24 5.41 -0.13 2.41
N GLY A 25 6.74 -0.08 2.52
CA GLY A 25 7.49 0.93 3.28
C GLY A 25 7.63 2.26 2.56
N ALA A 26 7.62 2.26 1.22
CA ALA A 26 7.82 3.45 0.40
C ALA A 26 6.50 4.05 -0.15
N VAL A 27 5.34 3.70 0.42
CA VAL A 27 4.03 4.20 -0.04
C VAL A 27 3.97 5.73 -0.11
N HIS A 28 4.56 6.42 0.87
CA HIS A 28 4.63 7.88 0.93
C HIS A 28 5.53 8.53 -0.13
N GLU A 29 6.37 7.75 -0.82
CA GLU A 29 7.27 8.24 -1.87
C GLU A 29 6.80 7.79 -3.25
N ARG A 30 6.35 6.53 -3.36
CA ARG A 30 6.16 5.84 -4.64
C ARG A 30 4.70 5.75 -5.10
N LEU A 31 3.75 5.65 -4.16
CA LEU A 31 2.34 5.43 -4.49
C LEU A 31 1.47 6.65 -4.17
N LEU A 32 1.67 7.25 -3.01
CA LEU A 32 0.82 8.31 -2.45
C LEU A 32 1.64 9.53 -1.97
N PRO A 33 2.55 10.08 -2.80
CA PRO A 33 3.33 11.26 -2.42
C PRO A 33 2.43 12.45 -2.10
N GLY A 34 2.70 13.11 -0.98
CA GLY A 34 1.92 14.25 -0.47
C GLY A 34 0.58 13.87 0.19
N ARG A 35 0.03 12.68 -0.10
CA ARG A 35 -1.16 12.14 0.58
C ARG A 35 -0.80 11.43 1.88
N VAL A 36 0.34 10.74 1.90
CA VAL A 36 0.98 10.19 3.10
C VAL A 36 2.30 10.95 3.30
N ALA A 37 2.51 11.46 4.50
CA ALA A 37 3.69 12.25 4.86
C ALA A 37 4.87 11.38 5.33
N GLY A 38 4.59 10.18 5.86
CA GLY A 38 5.63 9.25 6.30
C GLY A 38 5.11 7.83 6.47
N THR A 39 6.01 6.87 6.41
CA THR A 39 5.71 5.46 6.64
C THR A 39 6.75 4.84 7.57
N ARG A 40 6.30 4.01 8.49
CA ARG A 40 7.16 3.22 9.37
C ARG A 40 6.63 1.80 9.50
N LEU A 41 7.53 0.83 9.53
CA LEU A 41 7.21 -0.58 9.70
C LEU A 41 7.68 -1.07 11.08
N GLU A 42 6.84 -1.88 11.74
CA GLU A 42 7.18 -2.61 12.96
C GLU A 42 6.62 -4.03 12.84
N GLY A 43 7.50 -5.00 12.57
CA GLY A 43 7.07 -6.38 12.29
C GLY A 43 6.14 -6.43 11.08
N ASP A 44 4.92 -6.92 11.29
CA ASP A 44 3.86 -7.02 10.29
C ASP A 44 2.98 -5.76 10.20
N GLN A 45 3.30 -4.71 10.96
CA GLN A 45 2.46 -3.52 11.07
C GLN A 45 3.06 -2.35 10.31
N ARG A 46 2.21 -1.65 9.57
CA ARG A 46 2.55 -0.40 8.89
C ARG A 46 1.86 0.77 9.57
N PHE A 47 2.61 1.82 9.85
CA PHE A 47 2.12 3.08 10.36
C PHE A 47 2.27 4.14 9.27
N LEU A 48 1.15 4.74 8.88
CA LEU A 48 1.09 5.81 7.89
C LEU A 48 0.79 7.12 8.61
N THR A 49 1.71 8.08 8.54
CA THR A 49 1.50 9.44 9.02
C THR A 49 0.92 10.29 7.90
N PHE A 50 -0.19 10.95 8.16
CA PHE A 50 -0.82 11.90 7.24
C PHE A 50 -0.30 13.33 7.46
N PRO A 51 -0.45 14.23 6.47
CA PRO A 51 0.06 15.60 6.58
C PRO A 51 -0.49 16.41 7.78
N ASP A 52 -1.66 16.05 8.28
CA ASP A 52 -2.31 16.65 9.46
C ASP A 52 -1.82 16.04 10.80
N GLY A 53 -0.87 15.10 10.75
CA GLY A 53 -0.30 14.44 11.91
C GLY A 53 -1.06 13.21 12.38
N HIS A 54 -2.22 12.86 11.78
CA HIS A 54 -2.91 11.62 12.10
C HIS A 54 -2.07 10.40 11.69
N VAL A 55 -2.13 9.34 12.49
CA VAL A 55 -1.42 8.09 12.22
C VAL A 55 -2.44 6.96 12.08
N LEU A 56 -2.39 6.28 10.93
CA LEU A 56 -3.15 5.06 10.68
C LEU A 56 -2.23 3.86 10.87
N ARG A 57 -2.72 2.82 11.54
CA ARG A 57 -2.03 1.55 11.73
C ARG A 57 -2.73 0.47 10.91
N GLU A 58 -1.96 -0.22 10.09
CA GLU A 58 -2.40 -1.32 9.24
C GLU A 58 -1.63 -2.58 9.61
N LEU A 59 -2.30 -3.72 9.55
CA LEU A 59 -1.65 -5.03 9.55
C LEU A 59 -1.46 -5.44 8.09
N ILE A 60 -0.24 -5.74 7.70
CA ILE A 60 0.06 -6.36 6.41
C ILE A 60 -0.08 -7.87 6.58
N VAL A 61 -1.17 -8.43 6.07
CA VAL A 61 -1.50 -9.85 6.19
C VAL A 61 -0.69 -10.68 5.19
N ALA A 62 -0.52 -10.20 3.96
CA ALA A 62 0.28 -10.90 2.96
C ALA A 62 0.81 -9.97 1.86
N ILE A 63 2.00 -10.30 1.36
CA ILE A 63 2.56 -9.80 0.10
C ILE A 63 2.87 -11.04 -0.75
N ASP A 64 2.10 -11.25 -1.82
CA ASP A 64 2.21 -12.41 -2.70
C ASP A 64 2.66 -11.98 -4.09
N ASP A 65 3.92 -12.29 -4.42
CA ASP A 65 4.54 -11.93 -5.69
C ASP A 65 4.03 -12.75 -6.89
N GLU A 66 3.56 -13.98 -6.65
CA GLU A 66 3.06 -14.85 -7.72
C GLU A 66 1.71 -14.35 -8.22
N SER A 67 0.79 -14.06 -7.29
CA SER A 67 -0.54 -13.55 -7.63
C SER A 67 -0.63 -12.02 -7.70
N ARG A 68 0.46 -11.30 -7.40
CA ARG A 68 0.53 -9.82 -7.31
C ARG A 68 -0.54 -9.25 -6.38
N ARG A 69 -0.62 -9.82 -5.17
CA ARG A 69 -1.66 -9.52 -4.18
C ARG A 69 -1.07 -8.98 -2.88
N LEU A 70 -1.59 -7.83 -2.44
CA LEU A 70 -1.39 -7.27 -1.11
C LEU A 70 -2.67 -7.47 -0.29
N ALA A 71 -2.55 -7.98 0.93
CA ALA A 71 -3.67 -8.18 1.86
C ALA A 71 -3.31 -7.68 3.26
#